data_AF-A0AAE4G535-F1
#
_entry.id   AF-A0AAE4G535-F1
#
_cell.length_a   1.000
_cell.length_b   1.000
_cell.length_c   1.000
_cell.angle_alpha   90.00
_cell.angle_beta   90.00
_cell.angle_gamma   90.00
#
_symmetry.space_group_name_H-M   'P 1'
#
loop_
_entity.id
_entity.type
_entity.pdbx_description
1 polymer ?
#
loop_
_entity_poly.entity_id
_entity_poly.type
_entity_poly.pdbx_seq_one_letter_code
_entity_poly.pdbx_strand_id
1 'polypeptide(L)'
;MLSVWFPLLTTVFMLVVVIAVAPARGHSMTKPERERLFFRQTYGLSIDRMLSESPLDRDEVRRLRDSGRRDGRVRAIRYVRKWDPVPLEIAAQFVDRV
;
A
#
# COMPACT_ATOMS: atom_id res chain seq x y z
N MET A 1 55.61 -4.53 12.13
CA MET A 1 54.65 -3.81 11.27
C MET A 1 53.44 -4.66 10.83
N LEU A 2 53.48 -6.00 10.91
CA LEU A 2 52.35 -6.90 10.57
C LEU A 2 51.21 -6.94 11.62
N SER A 3 51.46 -6.54 12.87
CA SER A 3 50.50 -6.72 13.98
C SER A 3 49.24 -5.83 13.91
N VAL A 4 49.31 -4.69 13.22
CA VAL A 4 48.17 -3.76 13.06
C VAL A 4 47.33 -4.07 11.82
N TRP A 5 47.86 -4.85 10.88
CA TRP A 5 47.15 -5.26 9.68
C TRP A 5 46.12 -6.34 9.95
N PHE A 6 46.40 -7.26 10.88
CA PHE A 6 45.48 -8.31 11.30
C PHE A 6 44.16 -7.78 11.89
N PRO A 7 44.14 -6.90 12.91
CA PRO A 7 42.88 -6.40 13.45
C PRO A 7 42.10 -5.60 12.40
N LEU A 8 42.79 -4.84 11.54
CA LEU A 8 42.18 -4.03 10.50
C LEU A 8 41.47 -4.89 9.45
N LEU A 9 42.09 -5.99 9.01
CA LEU A 9 41.48 -7.00 8.13
C LEU A 9 40.26 -7.65 8.78
N THR A 10 40.35 -8.01 10.06
CA THR A 10 39.24 -8.62 10.79
C THR A 10 38.06 -7.66 10.96
N THR A 11 38.31 -6.37 11.25
CA THR A 11 37.27 -5.36 11.37
C THR A 11 36.59 -5.11 10.03
N VAL A 12 37.35 -5.01 8.94
CA VAL A 12 36.79 -4.85 7.59
C VAL A 12 35.96 -6.07 7.20
N PHE A 13 36.45 -7.29 7.48
CA PHE A 13 35.71 -8.52 7.21
C PHE A 13 34.41 -8.59 8.01
N MET A 14 34.44 -8.25 9.30
CA MET A 14 33.24 -8.21 10.14
C MET A 14 32.24 -7.16 9.64
N LEU A 15 32.72 -5.98 9.21
CA LEU A 15 31.88 -4.93 8.61
C LEU A 15 31.21 -5.41 7.32
N VAL A 16 31.96 -6.09 6.45
CA VAL A 16 31.45 -6.67 5.20
C VAL A 16 30.39 -7.74 5.48
N VAL A 17 30.60 -8.61 6.48
CA VAL A 17 29.60 -9.61 6.89
C VAL A 17 28.32 -8.95 7.41
N VAL A 18 28.43 -7.90 8.24
CA VAL A 18 27.26 -7.16 8.74
C VAL A 18 26.49 -6.49 7.59
N ILE A 19 27.19 -5.87 6.63
CA ILE A 19 26.56 -5.23 5.46
C ILE A 19 25.95 -6.26 4.51
N ALA A 20 26.61 -7.40 4.29
CA ALA A 20 26.11 -8.47 3.42
C ALA A 20 24.83 -9.14 3.98
N VAL A 21 24.67 -9.16 5.31
CA VAL A 21 23.47 -9.69 5.98
C VAL A 21 22.37 -8.61 6.11
N ALA A 22 22.67 -7.32 5.85
CA ALA A 22 21.79 -6.21 6.22
C ALA A 22 20.57 -5.95 5.30
N PRO A 23 20.51 -6.22 3.99
CA PRO A 23 19.29 -5.92 3.24
C PRO A 23 18.72 -7.14 2.51
N ALA A 24 18.22 -8.12 3.27
CA ALA A 24 17.15 -9.00 2.81
C ALA A 24 15.85 -8.83 3.63
N ARG A 25 15.76 -7.80 4.48
CA ARG A 25 14.53 -7.44 5.21
C ARG A 25 13.69 -6.35 4.54
N GLY A 26 13.99 -6.03 3.29
CA GLY A 26 13.04 -5.35 2.44
C GLY A 26 12.33 -6.39 1.59
N HIS A 27 11.38 -7.15 2.15
CA HIS A 27 10.30 -7.63 1.29
C HIS A 27 9.66 -6.35 0.80
N SER A 28 10.02 -5.91 -0.41
CA SER A 28 9.40 -4.75 -1.04
C SER A 28 7.95 -5.13 -1.22
N MET A 29 7.13 -4.82 -0.19
CA MET A 29 5.73 -5.22 -0.15
C MET A 29 5.13 -4.81 -1.47
N THR A 30 4.62 -5.79 -2.18
CA THR A 30 4.05 -5.56 -3.49
C THR A 30 2.90 -4.58 -3.31
N LYS A 31 2.64 -3.72 -4.31
CA LYS A 31 1.51 -2.78 -4.26
C LYS A 31 0.21 -3.40 -3.73
N PRO A 32 -0.23 -4.61 -4.16
CA PRO A 32 -1.44 -5.24 -3.63
C PRO A 32 -1.34 -5.65 -2.15
N GLU A 33 -0.16 -6.03 -1.65
CA GLU A 33 0.04 -6.33 -0.22
C GLU A 33 -0.13 -5.08 0.63
N ARG A 34 0.42 -3.94 0.17
CA ARG A 34 0.25 -2.65 0.86
C ARG A 34 -1.22 -2.23 0.91
N GLU A 35 -1.92 -2.35 -0.21
CA GLU A 35 -3.36 -2.02 -0.29
C GLU A 35 -4.19 -2.92 0.66
N ARG A 36 -3.90 -4.21 0.72
CA ARG A 36 -4.54 -5.14 1.65
C ARG A 36 -4.24 -4.84 3.12
N LEU A 37 -2.99 -4.49 3.42
CA LEU A 37 -2.60 -4.13 4.79
C LEU A 37 -3.25 -2.84 5.24
N PHE A 38 -3.29 -1.83 4.37
CA PHE A 38 -4.01 -0.59 4.65
C PHE A 38 -5.49 -0.86 4.93
N PHE A 39 -6.18 -1.60 4.05
CA PHE A 39 -7.58 -1.94 4.24
C PHE A 39 -7.82 -2.73 5.54
N ARG A 40 -6.90 -3.63 5.89
CA ARG A 40 -6.94 -4.37 7.16
C ARG A 40 -6.74 -3.47 8.38
N GLN A 41 -5.76 -2.57 8.34
CA GLN A 41 -5.42 -1.72 9.48
C GLN A 41 -6.46 -0.63 9.71
N THR A 42 -6.93 0.02 8.65
CA THR A 42 -7.87 1.13 8.73
C THR A 42 -9.29 0.65 8.98
N TYR A 43 -9.74 -0.34 8.21
CA TYR A 43 -11.15 -0.74 8.17
C TYR A 43 -11.41 -2.14 8.74
N GLY A 44 -10.38 -2.82 9.24
CA GLY A 44 -10.53 -4.16 9.83
C GLY A 44 -10.99 -5.22 8.81
N LEU A 45 -10.71 -5.02 7.51
CA LEU A 45 -11.24 -5.81 6.39
C LEU A 45 -12.76 -5.71 6.18
N SER A 46 -13.43 -4.70 6.73
CA SER A 46 -14.87 -4.48 6.57
C SER A 46 -15.19 -3.35 5.59
N ILE A 47 -15.97 -3.65 4.55
CA ILE A 47 -16.47 -2.64 3.62
C ILE A 47 -17.54 -1.77 4.26
N ASP A 48 -18.38 -2.34 5.14
CA ASP A 48 -19.40 -1.55 5.83
C ASP A 48 -18.76 -0.47 6.71
N ARG A 49 -17.64 -0.83 7.35
CA ARG A 49 -16.82 0.12 8.11
C ARG A 49 -16.18 1.17 7.21
N MET A 50 -15.65 0.77 6.05
CA MET A 50 -15.13 1.70 5.06
C MET A 50 -16.22 2.66 4.58
N LEU A 51 -17.44 2.19 4.32
CA LEU A 51 -18.56 3.05 3.97
C LEU A 51 -18.82 4.06 5.10
N SER A 52 -18.92 3.62 6.36
CA SER A 52 -19.25 4.53 7.47
C SER A 52 -18.15 5.50 7.87
N GLU A 53 -16.89 5.08 7.83
CA GLU A 53 -15.74 5.82 8.39
C GLU A 53 -14.88 6.51 7.33
N SER A 54 -15.01 6.15 6.04
CA SER A 54 -14.18 6.75 4.99
C SER A 54 -14.57 8.23 4.79
N PRO A 55 -13.58 9.16 4.75
CA PRO A 55 -13.82 10.59 4.54
C PRO A 55 -14.15 10.92 3.07
N LEU A 56 -14.35 9.91 2.22
CA LEU A 56 -14.63 10.07 0.80
C LEU A 56 -15.99 10.72 0.57
N ASP A 57 -15.99 11.74 -0.30
CA ASP A 57 -17.21 12.37 -0.79
C ASP A 57 -18.02 11.37 -1.62
N ARG A 58 -19.14 10.92 -1.05
CA ARG A 58 -20.05 9.96 -1.69
C ARG A 58 -20.81 10.58 -2.85
N ASP A 59 -21.12 11.86 -2.79
CA ASP A 59 -21.85 12.54 -3.86
C ASP A 59 -20.95 12.71 -5.08
N GLU A 60 -19.65 12.94 -4.87
CA GLU A 60 -18.67 12.91 -5.95
C GLU A 60 -18.57 11.52 -6.60
N VAL A 61 -18.54 10.46 -5.79
CA VAL A 61 -18.49 9.07 -6.28
C VAL A 61 -19.74 8.75 -7.11
N ARG A 62 -20.93 9.13 -6.65
CA ARG A 62 -22.19 8.98 -7.40
C ARG A 62 -22.16 9.79 -8.68
N ARG A 63 -21.77 11.06 -8.62
CA ARG A 63 -21.67 11.94 -9.79
C ARG A 63 -20.75 11.35 -10.86
N LEU A 64 -19.60 10.81 -10.47
CA LEU A 64 -18.66 10.17 -11.40
C LEU A 64 -19.25 8.89 -12.01
N ARG A 65 -19.83 8.03 -11.19
CA ARG A 65 -20.47 6.78 -11.61
C ARG A 65 -21.62 7.06 -12.58
N ASP A 66 -22.49 8.00 -12.21
CA ASP A 66 -23.76 8.31 -12.88
C ASP A 66 -23.61 9.42 -13.94
N SER A 67 -22.37 9.79 -14.29
CA SER A 67 -22.05 10.84 -15.27
C SER A 67 -22.51 10.54 -16.71
N GLY A 68 -23.13 9.39 -16.97
CA GLY A 68 -23.57 8.94 -18.31
C GLY A 68 -22.42 8.59 -19.27
N ARG A 69 -21.16 8.77 -18.84
CA ARG A 69 -19.99 8.38 -19.64
C ARG A 69 -19.76 6.88 -19.57
N ARG A 70 -19.32 6.28 -20.67
CA ARG A 70 -18.99 4.84 -20.76
C ARG A 70 -17.97 4.39 -19.70
N ASP A 71 -17.15 5.31 -19.19
CA ASP A 71 -16.11 5.07 -18.19
C ASP A 71 -16.44 5.63 -16.80
N GLY A 72 -17.69 6.05 -16.54
CA GLY A 72 -18.09 6.68 -15.28
C GLY A 72 -17.77 5.82 -14.05
N ARG A 73 -18.14 4.54 -14.08
CA ARG A 73 -17.82 3.57 -13.02
C ARG A 73 -16.31 3.40 -12.83
N VAL A 74 -15.54 3.34 -13.92
CA VAL A 74 -14.07 3.21 -13.84
C VAL A 74 -13.44 4.46 -13.23
N ARG A 75 -13.97 5.65 -13.54
CA ARG A 75 -13.54 6.92 -12.92
C ARG A 75 -13.87 6.97 -11.44
N ALA A 76 -15.06 6.53 -11.04
CA ALA A 76 -15.44 6.44 -9.63
C ALA A 76 -14.51 5.50 -8.86
N ILE A 77 -14.21 4.32 -9.40
CA ILE A 77 -13.26 3.37 -8.78
C ILE A 77 -11.86 3.98 -8.67
N ARG A 78 -11.39 4.66 -9.72
CA ARG A 78 -10.11 5.35 -9.71
C ARG A 78 -10.07 6.46 -8.67
N TYR A 79 -11.17 7.20 -8.52
CA TYR A 79 -11.30 8.24 -7.51
C TYR A 79 -11.17 7.67 -6.11
N VAL A 80 -11.92 6.60 -5.79
CA VAL A 80 -11.81 5.89 -4.50
C VAL A 80 -10.36 5.47 -4.24
N ARG A 81 -9.74 4.75 -5.19
CA ARG A 81 -8.34 4.28 -5.03
C ARG A 81 -7.29 5.37 -4.95
N LYS A 82 -7.59 6.57 -5.46
CA LYS A 82 -6.67 7.72 -5.42
C LYS A 82 -6.64 8.33 -4.02
N TRP A 83 -7.80 8.39 -3.36
CA TRP A 83 -7.94 8.99 -2.03
C TRP A 83 -7.77 7.98 -0.91
N ASP A 84 -8.08 6.71 -1.17
CA ASP A 84 -8.06 5.64 -0.21
C ASP A 84 -7.39 4.40 -0.84
N PRO A 85 -6.14 4.06 -0.44
CA PRO A 85 -5.33 3.06 -1.12
C PRO A 85 -5.79 1.62 -0.79
N VAL A 86 -7.02 1.29 -1.19
CA VAL A 86 -7.65 -0.02 -1.02
C VAL A 86 -7.53 -0.89 -2.29
N PRO A 87 -7.67 -2.22 -2.16
CA PRO A 87 -7.66 -3.12 -3.31
C PRO A 87 -8.76 -2.78 -4.31
N LEU A 88 -8.53 -3.08 -5.60
CA LEU A 88 -9.46 -2.76 -6.69
C LEU A 88 -10.87 -3.33 -6.47
N GLU A 89 -10.96 -4.56 -5.98
CA GLU A 89 -12.23 -5.24 -5.69
C GLU A 89 -13.03 -4.52 -4.59
N ILE A 90 -12.34 -4.00 -3.58
CA ILE A 90 -12.93 -3.26 -2.47
C ILE A 90 -13.43 -1.90 -2.96
N ALA A 91 -12.62 -1.18 -3.76
CA ALA A 91 -13.03 0.07 -4.37
C ALA A 91 -14.23 -0.09 -5.31
N ALA A 92 -14.28 -1.18 -6.08
CA ALA A 92 -15.44 -1.51 -6.92
C ALA A 92 -16.70 -1.72 -6.08
N GLN A 93 -16.60 -2.52 -5.02
CA GLN A 93 -17.71 -2.76 -4.09
C GLN A 93 -18.16 -1.49 -3.36
N PHE A 94 -17.24 -0.60 -3.01
CA PHE A 94 -17.59 0.70 -2.43
C PHE A 94 -18.42 1.53 -3.41
N VAL A 95 -17.99 1.64 -4.68
CA VAL A 95 -18.73 2.38 -5.72
C VAL A 95 -20.11 1.75 -6.01
N ASP A 96 -20.22 0.43 -5.95
CA ASP A 96 -21.48 -0.27 -6.21
C ASP A 96 -22.48 -0.13 -5.03
N ARG A 97 -22.00 0.14 -3.81
CA ARG A 97 -22.83 0.28 -2.59
C ARG A 97 -23.16 1.73 -2.18
N VAL A 98 -22.46 2.72 -2.73
CA VAL A 98 -22.69 4.15 -2.46
C VAL A 98 -23.89 4.68 -3.23
#